data_AF-K0VHR6-F1
#
_entry.id   AF-K0VHR6-F1
#
_cell.length_a   1.000
_cell.length_b   1.000
_cell.length_c   1.000
_cell.angle_alpha   90.00
_cell.angle_beta   90.00
_cell.angle_gamma   90.00
#
_symmetry.space_group_name_H-M   'P 1'
#
loop_
_entity.id
_entity.type
_entity.pdbx_description
1 polymer ?
#
loop_
_entity_poly.entity_id
_entity_poly.type
_entity_poly.pdbx_seq_one_letter_code
_entity_poly.pdbx_strand_id
1 'polypeptide(L)'
;MRHMPGLANAVQKGSLHMAQRFQSLSFKVIATFILMTVLSIAVIDVLAYFASSRISDEQALKAKESVLIFRGDMLQDQLTQLENQANSIARIEALQMSITSLKSGWKTIEKTSGDARAELKKVFITSNPNPADQREKLMKPEGPSGFYYSNHEKTQGEVARDLEDTAFSDLLIADLDGTVLYSYKKEDDFAENLKTDAWKAAGAGIAFAKAIENTAKATDDAAPTGFSGLRVDAASGKSAIFYAVPIVKLGAAKG
;
A
#
# COMPACT_ATOMS: atom_id res chain seq x y z
N MET A 1 67.19 -0.31 -71.81
CA MET A 1 66.13 -0.48 -70.79
C MET A 1 66.68 -1.32 -69.65
N ARG A 2 66.83 -0.74 -68.45
CA ARG A 2 67.23 -1.47 -67.22
C ARG A 2 66.01 -2.21 -66.69
N HIS A 3 65.96 -3.53 -66.86
CA HIS A 3 64.98 -4.38 -66.16
C HIS A 3 65.58 -4.77 -64.79
N MET A 4 64.94 -4.34 -63.70
CA MET A 4 65.36 -4.66 -62.34
C MET A 4 65.00 -6.11 -61.96
N PRO A 5 65.97 -7.02 -61.74
CA PRO A 5 65.71 -8.43 -61.39
C PRO A 5 65.45 -8.68 -59.89
N GLY A 6 65.36 -7.62 -59.08
CA GLY A 6 65.49 -7.72 -57.62
C GLY A 6 64.25 -8.20 -56.85
N LEU A 7 63.04 -8.06 -57.41
CA LEU A 7 61.80 -8.24 -56.63
C LEU A 7 61.43 -9.72 -56.41
N ALA A 8 61.55 -10.59 -57.43
CA ALA A 8 61.15 -11.99 -57.32
C ALA A 8 62.10 -12.84 -56.42
N ASN A 9 63.40 -12.56 -56.48
CA ASN A 9 64.41 -13.31 -55.72
C ASN A 9 64.42 -12.94 -54.23
N ALA A 10 64.00 -11.71 -53.88
CA ALA A 10 63.86 -11.26 -52.50
C ALA A 10 62.67 -11.93 -51.79
N VAL A 11 61.54 -12.12 -52.48
CA VAL A 11 60.35 -12.80 -51.95
C VAL A 11 60.64 -14.28 -51.68
N GLN A 12 61.36 -14.96 -52.59
CA GLN A 12 61.68 -16.38 -52.45
C GLN A 12 62.74 -16.67 -51.37
N LYS A 13 63.78 -15.83 -51.23
CA LYS A 13 64.72 -15.91 -50.09
C LYS A 13 64.06 -15.58 -48.76
N GLY A 14 63.13 -14.62 -48.74
CA GLY A 14 62.33 -14.30 -47.55
C GLY A 14 61.50 -15.50 -47.09
N SER A 15 60.85 -16.19 -48.03
CA SER A 15 60.07 -17.42 -47.79
C SER A 15 60.91 -18.58 -47.22
N LEU A 16 62.09 -18.84 -47.79
CA LEU A 16 63.00 -19.91 -47.34
C LEU A 16 63.62 -19.65 -45.96
N HIS A 17 64.02 -18.40 -45.66
CA HIS A 17 64.49 -18.02 -44.33
C HIS A 17 63.39 -18.08 -43.27
N MET A 18 62.15 -17.79 -43.66
CA MET A 18 60.99 -17.95 -42.78
C MET A 18 60.77 -19.43 -42.43
N ALA A 19 60.80 -20.33 -43.43
CA ALA A 19 60.65 -21.77 -43.24
C ALA A 19 61.77 -22.40 -42.37
N GLN A 20 63.02 -21.95 -42.50
CA GLN A 20 64.13 -22.39 -41.65
C GLN A 20 64.02 -21.89 -40.20
N ARG A 21 63.45 -20.69 -39.97
CA ARG A 21 63.16 -20.18 -38.62
C ARG A 21 62.15 -21.05 -37.89
N PHE A 22 61.12 -21.55 -38.57
CA PHE A 22 60.11 -22.46 -38.01
C PHE A 22 60.69 -23.83 -37.60
N GLN A 23 61.78 -24.27 -38.22
CA GLN A 23 62.45 -25.54 -37.92
C GLN A 23 63.50 -25.41 -36.79
N SER A 24 63.87 -24.18 -36.40
CA SER A 24 64.85 -23.93 -35.34
C SER A 24 64.36 -24.38 -33.96
N LEU A 25 65.29 -24.90 -33.14
CA LEU A 25 64.99 -25.38 -31.78
C LEU A 25 64.38 -24.27 -30.90
N SER A 26 64.90 -23.04 -31.01
CA SER A 26 64.39 -21.87 -30.29
C SER A 26 62.96 -21.53 -30.67
N PHE A 27 62.58 -21.61 -31.96
CA PHE A 27 61.20 -21.36 -32.36
C PHE A 27 60.24 -22.38 -31.76
N LYS A 28 60.59 -23.68 -31.79
CA LYS A 28 59.76 -24.74 -31.18
C LYS A 28 59.56 -24.49 -29.69
N VAL A 29 60.63 -24.22 -28.94
CA VAL A 29 60.56 -23.92 -27.50
C VAL A 29 59.67 -22.69 -27.22
N ILE A 30 59.85 -21.60 -27.98
CA ILE A 30 59.04 -20.38 -27.85
C ILE A 30 57.57 -20.67 -28.16
N ALA A 31 57.27 -21.42 -29.21
CA ALA A 31 55.91 -21.77 -29.60
C ALA A 31 55.21 -22.64 -28.54
N THR A 32 55.88 -23.64 -27.97
CA THR A 32 55.30 -24.44 -26.87
C THR A 32 55.04 -23.59 -25.63
N PHE A 33 55.94 -22.65 -25.33
CA PHE A 33 55.79 -21.76 -24.17
C PHE A 33 54.58 -20.82 -24.33
N ILE A 34 54.42 -20.23 -25.52
CA ILE A 34 53.25 -19.41 -25.87
C ILE A 34 51.96 -20.25 -25.80
N LEU A 35 51.97 -21.46 -26.38
CA LEU A 35 50.81 -22.35 -26.35
C LEU A 35 50.39 -22.68 -24.92
N MET A 36 51.34 -23.05 -24.05
CA MET A 36 51.07 -23.35 -22.64
C MET A 36 50.58 -22.12 -21.88
N THR A 37 51.10 -20.94 -22.19
CA THR A 37 50.66 -19.68 -21.57
C THR A 37 49.21 -19.38 -21.94
N VAL A 38 48.86 -19.49 -23.23
CA VAL A 38 47.48 -19.31 -23.70
C VAL A 38 46.54 -20.35 -23.10
N LEU A 39 46.96 -21.62 -23.02
CA LEU A 39 46.15 -22.69 -22.42
C LEU A 39 45.91 -22.43 -20.92
N SER A 40 46.94 -21.96 -20.21
CA SER A 40 46.84 -21.63 -18.79
C SER A 40 45.88 -20.47 -18.55
N ILE A 41 45.98 -19.40 -19.35
CA ILE A 41 45.07 -18.25 -19.28
C ILE A 41 43.63 -18.70 -19.54
N ALA A 42 43.40 -19.50 -20.59
CA ALA A 42 42.06 -19.99 -20.93
C ALA A 42 41.42 -20.81 -19.81
N VAL A 43 42.19 -21.68 -19.13
CA VAL A 43 41.68 -22.45 -17.99
C VAL A 43 41.34 -21.54 -16.80
N ILE A 44 42.20 -20.55 -16.51
CA ILE A 44 41.97 -19.58 -15.44
C ILE A 44 40.71 -18.76 -15.73
N ASP A 45 40.53 -18.27 -16.95
CA ASP A 45 39.37 -17.46 -17.33
C ASP A 45 38.06 -18.25 -17.22
N VAL A 46 38.05 -19.53 -17.63
CA VAL A 46 36.87 -20.39 -17.50
C VAL A 46 36.53 -20.66 -16.03
N LEU A 47 37.54 -20.99 -15.20
CA LEU A 47 37.34 -21.19 -13.77
C LEU A 47 36.87 -19.91 -13.07
N ALA A 48 37.48 -18.77 -13.41
CA ALA A 48 37.11 -17.46 -12.90
C ALA A 48 35.69 -17.09 -13.30
N TYR A 49 35.29 -17.37 -14.55
CA TYR A 49 33.93 -17.14 -15.03
C TYR A 49 32.91 -17.96 -14.25
N PHE A 50 33.13 -19.27 -14.07
CA PHE A 50 32.21 -20.13 -13.31
C PHE A 50 32.16 -19.78 -11.81
N ALA A 51 33.28 -19.39 -11.21
CA ALA A 51 33.32 -18.91 -9.83
C ALA A 51 32.57 -17.57 -9.69
N SER A 52 32.83 -16.63 -10.62
CA SER A 52 32.21 -15.31 -10.64
C SER A 52 30.72 -15.36 -10.89
N SER A 53 30.24 -16.21 -11.80
CA SER A 53 28.81 -16.32 -12.11
C SER A 53 28.01 -16.80 -10.90
N ARG A 54 28.50 -17.81 -10.17
CA ARG A 54 27.84 -18.32 -8.96
C ARG A 54 27.80 -17.26 -7.85
N ILE A 55 28.92 -16.57 -7.62
CA ILE A 55 29.00 -15.51 -6.61
C ILE A 55 28.08 -14.34 -6.99
N SER A 56 28.00 -13.98 -8.28
CA SER A 56 27.13 -12.91 -8.78
C SER A 56 25.65 -13.26 -8.61
N ASP A 57 25.25 -14.49 -8.88
CA ASP A 57 23.86 -14.94 -8.73
C ASP A 57 23.43 -14.97 -7.26
N GLU A 58 24.26 -15.51 -6.37
CA GLU A 58 24.00 -15.51 -4.92
C GLU A 58 23.91 -14.09 -4.35
N GLN A 59 24.80 -13.19 -4.79
CA GLN A 59 24.76 -11.79 -4.37
C GLN A 59 23.51 -11.08 -4.91
N ALA A 60 23.12 -11.33 -6.16
CA ALA A 60 21.90 -10.77 -6.75
C ALA A 60 20.64 -11.27 -6.05
N LEU A 61 20.59 -12.55 -5.64
CA LEU A 61 19.49 -13.10 -4.86
C LEU A 61 19.41 -12.48 -3.46
N LYS A 62 20.53 -12.41 -2.74
CA LYS A 62 20.61 -11.75 -1.43
C LYS A 62 20.20 -10.28 -1.50
N ALA A 63 20.63 -9.56 -2.53
CA ALA A 63 20.21 -8.17 -2.74
C ALA A 63 18.70 -8.05 -2.96
N LYS A 64 18.09 -8.93 -3.76
CA LYS A 64 16.63 -8.96 -3.96
C LYS A 64 15.89 -9.27 -2.67
N GLU A 65 16.36 -10.25 -1.91
CA GLU A 65 15.79 -10.61 -0.61
C GLU A 65 15.84 -9.44 0.37
N SER A 66 16.99 -8.80 0.52
CA SER A 66 17.13 -7.60 1.35
C SER A 66 16.20 -6.46 0.92
N VAL A 67 16.01 -6.27 -0.38
CA VAL A 67 15.06 -5.27 -0.90
C VAL A 67 13.61 -5.64 -0.57
N LEU A 68 13.24 -6.93 -0.64
CA LEU A 68 11.90 -7.38 -0.29
C LEU A 68 11.62 -7.24 1.20
N ILE A 69 12.57 -7.63 2.06
CA ILE A 69 12.48 -7.43 3.52
C ILE A 69 12.32 -5.95 3.84
N PHE A 70 13.21 -5.11 3.30
CA PHE A 70 13.16 -3.67 3.51
C PHE A 70 11.82 -3.05 3.08
N ARG A 71 11.28 -3.44 1.92
CA ARG A 71 9.95 -2.98 1.49
C ARG A 71 8.82 -3.48 2.38
N GLY A 72 8.94 -4.70 2.90
CA GLY A 72 8.01 -5.26 3.88
C GLY A 72 7.99 -4.43 5.16
N ASP A 73 9.17 -4.15 5.71
CA ASP A 73 9.33 -3.32 6.91
C ASP A 73 8.80 -1.91 6.69
N MET A 74 9.13 -1.27 5.56
CA MET A 74 8.60 0.05 5.21
C MET A 74 7.07 0.07 5.16
N LEU A 75 6.44 -0.95 4.56
CA LEU A 75 4.99 -1.04 4.49
C LEU A 75 4.38 -1.24 5.88
N GLN A 76 5.00 -2.08 6.71
CA GLN A 76 4.55 -2.31 8.07
C GLN A 76 4.65 -1.04 8.93
N ASP A 77 5.74 -0.28 8.78
CA ASP A 77 5.92 1.01 9.43
C ASP A 77 4.88 2.02 8.97
N GLN A 78 4.60 2.10 7.67
CA GLN A 78 3.56 2.96 7.12
C GLN A 78 2.17 2.59 7.68
N LEU A 79 1.81 1.31 7.70
CA LEU A 79 0.54 0.86 8.25
C LEU A 79 0.42 1.14 9.76
N THR A 80 1.54 1.06 10.50
CA THR A 80 1.58 1.39 11.93
C THR A 80 1.41 2.91 12.14
N GLN A 81 2.04 3.72 11.30
CA GLN A 81 1.88 5.18 11.35
C GLN A 81 0.44 5.60 11.05
N LEU A 82 -0.21 4.97 10.07
CA LEU A 82 -1.63 5.19 9.78
C LEU A 82 -2.52 4.77 10.96
N GLU A 83 -2.25 3.61 11.57
CA GLU A 83 -2.98 3.17 12.77
C GLU A 83 -2.85 4.20 13.90
N ASN A 84 -1.65 4.68 14.17
CA ASN A 84 -1.40 5.70 15.18
C ASN A 84 -2.14 7.01 14.88
N GLN A 85 -2.14 7.45 13.61
CA GLN A 85 -2.88 8.65 13.20
C GLN A 85 -4.40 8.45 13.36
N ALA A 86 -4.95 7.29 13.00
CA ALA A 86 -6.36 6.96 13.22
C ALA A 86 -6.72 7.01 14.71
N ASN A 87 -5.86 6.48 15.58
CA ASN A 87 -6.03 6.54 17.03
C ASN A 87 -6.03 7.98 17.55
N SER A 88 -5.13 8.83 17.05
CA SER A 88 -5.08 10.24 17.44
C SER A 88 -6.37 10.98 17.05
N ILE A 89 -6.87 10.78 15.83
CA ILE A 89 -8.11 11.39 15.36
C ILE A 89 -9.31 10.91 16.20
N ALA A 90 -9.45 9.59 16.41
CA ALA A 90 -10.55 9.03 17.19
C ALA A 90 -10.60 9.49 18.67
N ARG A 91 -9.47 9.99 19.19
CA ARG A 91 -9.37 10.54 20.55
C ARG A 91 -9.77 12.01 20.67
N ILE A 92 -10.08 12.68 19.57
CA ILE A 92 -10.59 14.05 19.59
C ILE A 92 -11.95 14.05 20.31
N GLU A 93 -12.05 14.78 21.42
CA GLU A 93 -13.23 14.79 22.29
C GLU A 93 -14.51 15.20 21.53
N ALA A 94 -14.40 16.14 20.60
CA ALA A 94 -15.51 16.59 19.77
C ALA A 94 -16.10 15.44 18.93
N LEU A 95 -15.24 14.60 18.34
CA LEU A 95 -15.66 13.43 17.59
C LEU A 95 -16.32 12.38 18.50
N GLN A 96 -15.79 12.15 19.70
CA GLN A 96 -16.40 11.23 20.66
C GLN A 96 -17.80 11.70 21.12
N MET A 97 -17.97 13.01 21.34
CA MET A 97 -19.27 13.59 21.68
C MET A 97 -20.28 13.49 20.53
N SER A 98 -19.80 13.55 19.28
CA SER A 98 -20.67 13.46 18.11
C SER A 98 -21.43 12.14 18.04
N ILE A 99 -20.82 11.01 18.47
CA ILE A 99 -21.45 9.67 18.49
C ILE A 99 -22.81 9.72 19.22
N THR A 100 -22.83 10.33 20.41
CA THR A 100 -24.04 10.39 21.24
C THR A 100 -25.12 11.25 20.58
N SER A 101 -24.71 12.39 20.02
CA SER A 101 -25.64 13.35 19.41
C SER A 101 -26.21 12.82 18.09
N LEU A 102 -25.37 12.20 17.26
CA LEU A 102 -25.78 11.53 16.02
C LEU A 102 -26.70 10.34 16.31
N LYS A 103 -26.37 9.50 17.30
CA LYS A 103 -27.22 8.36 17.70
C LYS A 103 -28.60 8.81 18.19
N SER A 104 -28.65 9.89 18.99
CA SER A 104 -29.93 10.47 19.44
C SER A 104 -30.74 11.07 18.29
N GLY A 105 -30.06 11.79 17.39
CA GLY A 105 -30.67 12.34 16.18
C GLY A 105 -31.24 11.25 15.27
N TRP A 106 -30.49 10.16 15.06
CA TRP A 106 -30.91 8.99 14.28
C TRP A 106 -32.20 8.40 14.82
N LYS A 107 -32.27 8.17 16.14
CA LYS A 107 -33.50 7.68 16.81
C LYS A 107 -34.69 8.63 16.65
N THR A 108 -34.44 9.93 16.53
CA THR A 108 -35.51 10.91 16.28
C THR A 108 -36.05 10.76 14.87
N ILE A 109 -35.17 10.66 13.87
CA ILE A 109 -35.55 10.42 12.47
C ILE A 109 -36.31 9.10 12.33
N GLU A 110 -35.82 8.03 12.96
CA GLU A 110 -36.48 6.72 12.92
C GLU A 110 -37.92 6.80 13.45
N LYS A 111 -38.16 7.53 14.54
CA LYS A 111 -39.50 7.72 15.11
C LYS A 111 -40.41 8.55 14.20
N THR A 112 -39.88 9.53 13.47
CA THR A 112 -40.69 10.44 12.65
C THR A 112 -40.94 9.90 11.25
N SER A 113 -39.97 9.18 10.66
CA SER A 113 -40.02 8.69 9.27
C SER A 113 -40.35 7.20 9.16
N GLY A 114 -40.08 6.43 10.22
CA GLY A 114 -40.15 4.97 10.21
C GLY A 114 -38.92 4.27 9.61
N ASP A 115 -38.05 4.99 8.89
CA ASP A 115 -36.84 4.44 8.27
C ASP A 115 -35.75 5.51 8.13
N ALA A 116 -34.92 5.63 9.17
CA ALA A 116 -33.80 6.57 9.18
C ALA A 116 -32.76 6.29 8.09
N ARG A 117 -32.54 5.01 7.73
CA ARG A 117 -31.60 4.64 6.68
C ARG A 117 -32.05 5.20 5.33
N ALA A 118 -33.30 4.97 4.96
CA ALA A 118 -33.85 5.47 3.70
C ALA A 118 -33.86 7.00 3.65
N GLU A 119 -34.25 7.68 4.74
CA GLU A 119 -34.24 9.15 4.80
C GLU A 119 -32.83 9.71 4.64
N LEU A 120 -31.86 9.22 5.42
CA LEU A 120 -30.51 9.77 5.41
C LEU A 120 -29.78 9.49 4.09
N LYS A 121 -29.94 8.31 3.50
CA LYS A 121 -29.41 8.04 2.15
C LYS A 121 -30.04 8.95 1.10
N LYS A 122 -31.35 9.18 1.17
CA LYS A 122 -32.02 10.10 0.25
C LYS A 122 -31.44 11.50 0.37
N VAL A 123 -31.26 11.99 1.59
CA VAL A 123 -30.82 13.37 1.85
C VAL A 123 -29.34 13.59 1.49
N PHE A 124 -28.44 12.71 1.94
CA PHE A 124 -26.99 12.94 1.84
C PHE A 124 -26.32 12.29 0.64
N ILE A 125 -26.95 11.30 0.01
CA ILE A 125 -26.41 10.59 -1.17
C ILE A 125 -27.20 10.96 -2.43
N THR A 126 -28.50 10.66 -2.45
CA THR A 126 -29.32 10.75 -3.68
C THR A 126 -29.66 12.19 -4.04
N SER A 127 -29.97 13.02 -3.05
CA SER A 127 -30.34 14.44 -3.22
C SER A 127 -29.17 15.39 -2.99
N ASN A 128 -27.94 14.85 -2.89
CA ASN A 128 -26.75 15.68 -2.73
C ASN A 128 -26.52 16.48 -4.03
N PRO A 129 -26.41 17.81 -3.97
CA PRO A 129 -26.18 18.64 -5.16
C PRO A 129 -24.76 18.48 -5.73
N ASN A 130 -23.83 17.91 -4.96
CA ASN A 130 -22.45 17.69 -5.39
C ASN A 130 -22.32 16.34 -6.11
N PRO A 131 -21.35 16.21 -7.03
CA PRO A 131 -21.06 14.93 -7.67
C PRO A 131 -20.61 13.89 -6.63
N ALA A 132 -20.69 12.60 -7.00
CA ALA A 132 -20.48 11.48 -6.09
C ALA A 132 -19.13 11.53 -5.35
N ASP A 133 -18.09 11.99 -6.03
CA ASP A 133 -16.73 12.11 -5.51
C ASP A 133 -16.50 13.34 -4.63
N GLN A 134 -17.50 14.22 -4.46
CA GLN A 134 -17.42 15.47 -3.71
C GLN A 134 -18.60 15.68 -2.74
N ARG A 135 -19.32 14.61 -2.40
CA ARG A 135 -20.49 14.67 -1.51
C ARG A 135 -20.18 15.23 -0.13
N GLU A 136 -18.93 15.14 0.32
CA GLU A 136 -18.44 15.74 1.57
C GLU A 136 -18.57 17.27 1.62
N LYS A 137 -18.70 17.93 0.47
CA LYS A 137 -18.93 19.39 0.41
C LYS A 137 -20.33 19.79 0.88
N LEU A 138 -21.25 18.83 1.00
CA LEU A 138 -22.58 19.09 1.57
C LEU A 138 -22.49 19.20 3.09
N MET A 139 -22.31 20.42 3.58
CA MET A 139 -22.32 20.74 5.02
C MET A 139 -23.73 20.59 5.61
N LYS A 140 -24.74 21.12 4.91
CA LYS A 140 -26.13 21.15 5.36
C LYS A 140 -27.07 20.87 4.19
N PRO A 141 -28.00 19.90 4.33
CA PRO A 141 -29.00 19.66 3.31
C PRO A 141 -30.09 20.73 3.30
N GLU A 142 -30.66 21.00 2.12
CA GLU A 142 -31.85 21.84 1.98
C GLU A 142 -33.12 21.04 2.30
N GLY A 143 -33.99 21.59 3.14
CA GLY A 143 -35.30 20.99 3.46
C GLY A 143 -35.38 20.41 4.87
N PRO A 144 -34.81 19.23 5.15
CA PRO A 144 -34.96 18.61 6.45
C PRO A 144 -34.13 19.36 7.50
N SER A 145 -34.70 19.48 8.70
CA SER A 145 -34.06 20.13 9.84
C SER A 145 -34.33 19.30 11.09
N GLY A 146 -33.55 19.56 12.14
CA GLY A 146 -33.69 18.85 13.41
C GLY A 146 -32.35 18.43 13.98
N PHE A 147 -32.42 17.73 15.11
CA PHE A 147 -31.26 17.47 15.94
C PHE A 147 -30.16 16.69 15.22
N TYR A 148 -30.52 15.68 14.40
CA TYR A 148 -29.52 14.96 13.60
C TYR A 148 -28.80 15.90 12.63
N TYR A 149 -29.54 16.65 11.83
CA TYR A 149 -29.00 17.51 10.77
C TYR A 149 -28.07 18.60 11.31
N SER A 150 -28.42 19.24 12.43
CA SER A 150 -27.55 20.24 13.07
C SER A 150 -26.26 19.63 13.63
N ASN A 151 -26.32 18.43 14.21
CA ASN A 151 -25.13 17.74 14.69
C ASN A 151 -24.27 17.22 13.53
N HIS A 152 -24.89 16.71 12.47
CA HIS A 152 -24.19 16.31 11.26
C HIS A 152 -23.46 17.50 10.63
N GLU A 153 -24.09 18.67 10.51
CA GLU A 153 -23.46 19.89 9.99
C GLU A 153 -22.21 20.27 10.80
N LYS A 154 -22.30 20.23 12.14
CA LYS A 154 -21.17 20.47 13.03
C LYS A 154 -20.06 19.42 12.84
N THR A 155 -20.41 18.14 12.89
CA THR A 155 -19.46 17.02 12.74
C THR A 155 -18.78 17.04 11.38
N GLN A 156 -19.49 17.41 10.32
CA GLN A 156 -18.92 17.55 8.98
C GLN A 156 -17.76 18.55 8.96
N GLY A 157 -17.92 19.71 9.61
CA GLY A 157 -16.88 20.73 9.68
C GLY A 157 -15.71 20.34 10.59
N GLU A 158 -15.99 19.63 11.67
CA GLU A 158 -14.95 19.09 12.56
C GLU A 158 -14.11 18.04 11.84
N VAL A 159 -14.75 17.06 11.20
CA VAL A 159 -14.07 16.00 10.45
C VAL A 159 -13.32 16.56 9.24
N ALA A 160 -13.86 17.55 8.53
CA ALA A 160 -13.16 18.19 7.40
C ALA A 160 -11.78 18.75 7.84
N ARG A 161 -11.75 19.41 9.00
CA ARG A 161 -10.51 19.94 9.59
C ARG A 161 -9.62 18.83 10.13
N ASP A 162 -10.19 17.85 10.81
CA ASP A 162 -9.41 16.80 11.48
C ASP A 162 -8.80 15.80 10.47
N LEU A 163 -9.34 15.71 9.25
CA LEU A 163 -8.77 14.97 8.14
C LEU A 163 -7.85 15.79 7.24
N GLU A 164 -7.79 17.12 7.42
CA GLU A 164 -6.89 17.99 6.67
C GLU A 164 -5.44 17.54 6.87
N ASP A 165 -4.69 17.40 5.77
CA ASP A 165 -3.32 16.90 5.74
C ASP A 165 -3.10 15.47 6.29
N THR A 166 -4.15 14.66 6.37
CA THR A 166 -4.05 13.23 6.71
C THR A 166 -4.08 12.35 5.47
N ALA A 167 -3.71 11.08 5.63
CA ALA A 167 -3.85 10.08 4.57
C ALA A 167 -5.27 9.50 4.45
N PHE A 168 -6.20 9.91 5.33
CA PHE A 168 -7.55 9.38 5.38
C PHE A 168 -8.49 10.18 4.49
N SER A 169 -9.11 9.50 3.54
CA SER A 169 -10.08 10.11 2.62
C SER A 169 -11.49 10.20 3.21
N ASP A 170 -11.83 9.35 4.18
CA ASP A 170 -13.14 9.27 4.81
C ASP A 170 -13.00 8.97 6.31
N LEU A 171 -14.04 9.30 7.06
CA LEU A 171 -14.21 8.95 8.47
C LEU A 171 -15.66 8.51 8.67
N LEU A 172 -15.81 7.28 9.17
CA LEU A 172 -17.09 6.70 9.54
C LEU A 172 -17.25 6.73 11.05
N ILE A 173 -18.45 7.04 11.51
CA ILE A 173 -18.82 6.88 12.93
C ILE A 173 -19.92 5.83 12.99
N ALA A 174 -19.60 4.69 13.58
CA ALA A 174 -20.54 3.61 13.81
C ALA A 174 -20.92 3.53 15.30
N ASP A 175 -22.09 2.96 15.58
CA ASP A 175 -22.40 2.51 16.94
C ASP A 175 -22.04 1.04 17.16
N LEU A 176 -22.11 0.59 18.42
CA LEU A 176 -21.83 -0.80 18.80
C LEU A 176 -22.74 -1.83 18.11
N ASP A 177 -23.89 -1.38 17.58
CA ASP A 177 -24.83 -2.23 16.83
C ASP A 177 -24.40 -2.38 15.36
N GLY A 178 -23.39 -1.62 14.92
CA GLY A 178 -22.80 -1.64 13.59
C GLY A 178 -23.44 -0.64 12.63
N THR A 179 -24.35 0.21 13.09
CA THR A 179 -25.01 1.21 12.25
C THR A 179 -24.05 2.37 11.99
N VAL A 180 -23.78 2.68 10.73
CA VAL A 180 -22.95 3.83 10.33
C VAL A 180 -23.78 5.10 10.47
N LEU A 181 -23.67 5.74 11.62
CA LEU A 181 -24.40 6.96 11.98
C LEU A 181 -23.93 8.18 11.19
N TYR A 182 -22.70 8.17 10.69
CA TYR A 182 -22.09 9.27 9.93
C TYR A 182 -20.99 8.75 8.98
N SER A 183 -20.86 9.40 7.82
CA SER A 183 -19.76 9.26 6.86
C SER A 183 -19.38 10.64 6.32
N TYR A 184 -18.09 10.94 6.27
CA TYR A 184 -17.61 12.19 5.71
C TYR A 184 -17.83 12.24 4.19
N LYS A 185 -17.47 11.17 3.47
CA LYS A 185 -17.65 11.07 2.00
C LYS A 185 -19.06 10.73 1.56
N LYS A 186 -19.91 10.18 2.43
CA LYS A 186 -21.29 9.74 2.11
C LYS A 186 -21.28 8.75 0.93
N GLU A 187 -20.41 7.75 1.05
CA GLU A 187 -20.37 6.61 0.14
C GLU A 187 -21.50 5.62 0.49
N ASP A 188 -21.53 4.49 -0.20
CA ASP A 188 -22.64 3.53 -0.09
C ASP A 188 -22.76 2.87 1.29
N ASP A 189 -21.71 2.91 2.12
CA ASP A 189 -21.69 2.42 3.50
C ASP A 189 -22.40 3.36 4.50
N PHE A 190 -22.64 4.62 4.12
CA PHE A 190 -23.35 5.56 4.97
C PHE A 190 -24.77 5.09 5.27
N ALA A 191 -25.18 5.17 6.54
CA ALA A 191 -26.47 4.72 7.05
C ALA A 191 -26.73 3.20 6.90
N GLU A 192 -25.72 2.42 6.54
CA GLU A 192 -25.80 0.96 6.51
C GLU A 192 -25.42 0.34 7.85
N ASN A 193 -25.63 -0.99 7.97
CA ASN A 193 -25.18 -1.74 9.12
C ASN A 193 -24.06 -2.72 8.75
N LEU A 194 -22.89 -2.54 9.35
CA LEU A 194 -21.64 -3.25 9.10
C LEU A 194 -21.66 -4.74 9.48
N LYS A 195 -22.69 -5.20 10.21
CA LYS A 195 -22.88 -6.62 10.57
C LYS A 195 -23.72 -7.38 9.55
N THR A 196 -24.39 -6.69 8.63
CA THR A 196 -25.25 -7.33 7.61
C THR A 196 -24.43 -8.10 6.59
N ASP A 197 -25.04 -9.08 5.92
CA ASP A 197 -24.37 -9.91 4.91
C ASP A 197 -23.74 -9.09 3.77
N ALA A 198 -24.35 -7.97 3.42
CA ALA A 198 -23.85 -7.05 2.39
C ALA A 198 -22.53 -6.36 2.80
N TRP A 199 -22.33 -6.11 4.09
CA TRP A 199 -21.24 -5.25 4.58
C TRP A 199 -20.21 -5.97 5.46
N LYS A 200 -20.55 -7.10 6.08
CA LYS A 200 -19.66 -7.82 7.01
C LYS A 200 -18.35 -8.29 6.37
N ALA A 201 -18.37 -8.54 5.06
CA ALA A 201 -17.19 -8.95 4.28
C ALA A 201 -16.44 -7.76 3.66
N ALA A 202 -17.03 -6.55 3.67
CA ALA A 202 -16.40 -5.35 3.16
C ALA A 202 -15.28 -4.88 4.10
N GLY A 203 -14.42 -3.97 3.60
CA GLY A 203 -13.30 -3.40 4.36
C GLY A 203 -13.72 -2.84 5.73
N ALA A 204 -14.74 -1.99 5.74
CA ALA A 204 -15.30 -1.36 6.93
C ALA A 204 -15.89 -2.40 7.90
N GLY A 205 -16.65 -3.38 7.41
CA GLY A 205 -17.28 -4.41 8.25
C GLY A 205 -16.26 -5.31 8.95
N ILE A 206 -15.18 -5.69 8.28
CA ILE A 206 -14.11 -6.49 8.87
C ILE A 206 -13.32 -5.69 9.92
N ALA A 207 -13.00 -4.42 9.63
CA ALA A 207 -12.33 -3.56 10.61
C ALA A 207 -13.20 -3.37 11.86
N PHE A 208 -14.49 -3.09 11.66
CA PHE A 208 -15.48 -2.97 12.73
C PHE A 208 -15.60 -4.24 13.58
N ALA A 209 -15.73 -5.42 12.95
CA ALA A 209 -15.84 -6.69 13.67
C ALA A 209 -14.61 -6.94 14.56
N LYS A 210 -13.39 -6.70 14.04
CA LYS A 210 -12.15 -6.81 14.82
C LYS A 210 -12.08 -5.80 15.96
N ALA A 211 -12.53 -4.57 15.73
CA ALA A 211 -12.59 -3.53 16.75
C ALA A 211 -13.54 -3.91 17.89
N ILE A 212 -14.72 -4.44 17.56
CA ILE A 212 -15.68 -4.98 18.55
C ILE A 212 -15.05 -6.12 19.35
N GLU A 213 -14.41 -7.09 18.71
CA GLU A 213 -13.69 -8.17 19.41
C GLU A 213 -12.60 -7.64 20.35
N ASN A 214 -11.88 -6.61 19.91
CA ASN A 214 -10.81 -5.98 20.70
C ASN A 214 -11.33 -5.18 21.90
N THR A 215 -12.61 -4.81 21.97
CA THR A 215 -13.18 -4.18 23.17
C THR A 215 -13.09 -5.09 24.41
N ALA A 216 -13.01 -6.41 24.24
CA ALA A 216 -12.77 -7.35 25.34
C ALA A 216 -11.37 -7.20 25.98
N LYS A 217 -10.44 -6.53 25.28
CA LYS A 217 -9.08 -6.21 25.74
C LYS A 217 -8.96 -4.74 26.17
N ALA A 218 -10.09 -4.08 26.40
CA ALA A 218 -10.11 -2.68 26.79
C ALA A 218 -9.38 -2.45 28.12
N THR A 219 -8.57 -1.41 28.16
CA THR A 219 -8.13 -0.75 29.40
C THR A 219 -9.09 0.40 29.72
N ASP A 220 -8.81 1.21 30.74
CA ASP A 220 -9.72 2.28 31.17
C ASP A 220 -10.13 3.23 30.03
N ASP A 221 -9.20 3.56 29.11
CA ASP A 221 -9.39 4.58 28.08
C ASP A 221 -9.01 4.15 26.65
N ALA A 222 -8.78 2.84 26.41
CA ALA A 222 -8.34 2.36 25.11
C ALA A 222 -8.68 0.88 24.86
N ALA A 223 -8.83 0.52 23.59
CA ALA A 223 -8.80 -0.86 23.13
C ALA A 223 -8.01 -0.96 21.81
N PRO A 224 -7.42 -2.12 21.48
CA PRO A 224 -6.69 -2.27 20.23
C PRO A 224 -7.52 -1.97 18.98
N THR A 225 -6.90 -1.34 17.98
CA THR A 225 -7.57 -0.97 16.73
C THR A 225 -7.87 -2.20 15.88
N GLY A 226 -9.04 -2.23 15.25
CA GLY A 226 -9.39 -3.21 14.24
C GLY A 226 -8.87 -2.78 12.87
N PHE A 227 -7.91 -3.51 12.32
CA PHE A 227 -7.42 -3.25 10.96
C PHE A 227 -8.14 -4.14 9.95
N SER A 228 -8.63 -3.55 8.86
CA SER A 228 -9.21 -4.31 7.76
C SER A 228 -8.20 -5.35 7.28
N GLY A 229 -6.99 -4.93 6.91
CA GLY A 229 -6.09 -5.69 6.05
C GLY A 229 -6.03 -5.06 4.66
N LEU A 230 -4.98 -5.36 3.91
CA LEU A 230 -4.81 -4.94 2.52
C LEU A 230 -5.76 -5.77 1.64
N ARG A 231 -6.76 -5.13 1.04
CA ARG A 231 -7.75 -5.83 0.21
C ARG A 231 -8.37 -4.94 -0.85
N VAL A 232 -8.87 -5.61 -1.88
CA VAL A 232 -9.81 -5.03 -2.85
C VAL A 232 -11.21 -5.44 -2.42
N ASP A 233 -12.09 -4.46 -2.28
CA ASP A 233 -13.49 -4.71 -1.98
C ASP A 233 -14.16 -5.39 -3.18
N ALA A 234 -14.74 -6.56 -2.95
CA ALA A 234 -15.26 -7.39 -4.03
C ALA A 234 -16.51 -6.80 -4.72
N ALA A 235 -17.27 -5.96 -4.01
CA ALA A 235 -18.49 -5.37 -4.54
C ALA A 235 -18.19 -4.12 -5.40
N SER A 236 -17.26 -3.28 -4.96
CA SER A 236 -16.92 -2.02 -5.63
C SER A 236 -15.67 -2.08 -6.52
N GLY A 237 -14.84 -3.12 -6.38
CA GLY A 237 -13.54 -3.24 -7.06
C GLY A 237 -12.50 -2.22 -6.59
N LYS A 238 -12.82 -1.40 -5.58
CA LYS A 238 -11.91 -0.38 -5.02
C LYS A 238 -11.00 -1.02 -3.97
N SER A 239 -9.73 -0.63 -3.97
CA SER A 239 -8.81 -0.97 -2.88
C SER A 239 -8.93 0.09 -1.80
N ALA A 240 -9.35 -0.30 -0.60
CA ALA A 240 -9.42 0.57 0.56
C ALA A 240 -9.01 -0.21 1.82
N ILE A 241 -8.35 0.49 2.73
CA ILE A 241 -8.02 -0.02 4.06
C ILE A 241 -8.78 0.80 5.10
N PHE A 242 -9.19 0.12 6.16
CA PHE A 242 -9.94 0.74 7.26
C PHE A 242 -9.25 0.42 8.58
N TYR A 243 -9.18 1.43 9.44
CA TYR A 243 -8.83 1.31 10.84
C TYR A 243 -10.07 1.69 11.65
N ALA A 244 -10.59 0.74 12.42
CA ALA A 244 -11.72 0.96 13.32
C ALA A 244 -11.18 1.05 14.75
N VAL A 245 -11.23 2.25 15.32
CA VAL A 245 -10.72 2.54 16.66
C VAL A 245 -11.90 2.50 17.64
N PRO A 246 -11.93 1.55 18.61
CA PRO A 246 -13.00 1.53 19.60
C PRO A 246 -12.93 2.75 20.53
N ILE A 247 -14.05 3.41 20.75
CA ILE A 247 -14.15 4.47 21.74
C ILE A 247 -14.52 3.84 23.08
N VAL A 248 -13.57 3.87 24.03
CA VAL A 248 -13.74 3.32 25.37
C VAL A 248 -13.71 4.45 26.39
N LYS A 249 -14.59 4.40 27.39
CA LYS A 249 -14.57 5.31 28.53
C LYS A 249 -14.89 4.55 29.81
N LEU A 250 -13.99 4.63 30.79
CA LEU A 250 -14.08 3.90 32.06
C LEU A 250 -14.21 2.39 31.84
N GLY A 251 -13.41 1.84 30.92
CA GLY A 251 -13.39 0.42 30.56
C GLY A 251 -14.62 -0.08 29.78
N ALA A 252 -15.56 0.81 29.43
CA ALA A 252 -16.76 0.46 28.67
C ALA A 252 -16.74 1.05 27.26
N ALA A 253 -17.01 0.21 26.26
CA ALA A 253 -17.19 0.64 24.87
C ALA A 253 -18.39 1.61 24.72
N LYS A 254 -18.21 2.65 23.91
CA LYS A 254 -19.19 3.71 23.65
C LYS A 254 -19.60 3.81 22.19
N GLY A 255 -18.74 3.38 21.29
CA GLY A 255 -18.91 3.38 19.84
C GLY A 255 -17.71 2.73 19.18
#